data_AF-A0A848E7T1-F1
#
_entry.id   AF-A0A848E7T1-F1
#
_cell.length_a   1.000
_cell.length_b   1.000
_cell.length_c   1.000
_cell.angle_alpha   90.00
_cell.angle_beta   90.00
_cell.angle_gamma   90.00
#
_symmetry.space_group_name_H-M   'P 1'
#
loop_
_entity.id
_entity.type
_entity.pdbx_description
1 polymer ?
#
loop_
_entity_poly.entity_id
_entity_poly.type
_entity_poly.pdbx_seq_one_letter_code
_entity_poly.pdbx_strand_id
1 'polypeptide(L)'
;MAGALTLAPGAWWGWLEVPPRQAGWGASPVLLTGIQPLGNGRGDLRLDFIQALHPVAAARRSVVLRVTHRGPTHLAGTLRAADGMVRSAVIAVADYGWLAAFCPAFWKRRPPTMPSLLIDGKPLPGPSPQAHLVAVLGRDEETALRGAHAGHLGGHVHPMPDRTSTFRLDVTFGPFESWLIARGFRPTEMEEKWFIHLDGDRLLFRRSWTGNLIYDVAARWQGDRLTLGEVTVNRDPEQYKQNDDAQDRRILVFLIRAILLAEPASFPTEQGMPAEDAAIQAWSIAGKAMF
;
A
#
# COMPACT_ATOMS: atom_id res chain seq x y z
N MET A 1 20.79 -16.99 27.10
CA MET A 1 20.96 -17.36 25.67
C MET A 1 19.68 -16.96 24.95
N ALA A 2 19.74 -16.09 23.95
CA ALA A 2 18.57 -15.80 23.13
C ALA A 2 18.16 -17.09 22.39
N GLY A 3 16.87 -17.45 22.45
CA GLY A 3 16.35 -18.63 21.76
C GLY A 3 16.49 -18.52 20.24
N ALA A 4 16.37 -19.66 19.54
CA ALA A 4 16.30 -19.67 18.08
C ALA A 4 15.05 -18.91 17.59
N LEU A 5 15.13 -18.28 16.42
CA LEU A 5 13.98 -17.61 15.82
C LEU A 5 12.81 -18.59 15.60
N THR A 6 11.64 -18.26 16.15
CA THR A 6 10.40 -19.00 15.92
C THR A 6 9.53 -18.25 14.92
N LEU A 7 9.39 -18.82 13.71
CA LEU A 7 8.47 -18.32 12.70
C LEU A 7 7.02 -18.62 13.09
N ALA A 8 6.11 -17.68 12.83
CA ALA A 8 4.68 -17.82 13.12
C ALA A 8 3.86 -17.45 11.87
N PRO A 9 2.92 -18.31 11.42
CA PRO A 9 1.92 -17.92 10.44
C PRO A 9 1.02 -16.79 11.00
N GLY A 10 0.52 -15.93 10.11
CA GLY A 10 -0.25 -14.73 10.47
C GLY A 10 0.60 -13.53 10.90
N ALA A 11 1.94 -13.65 10.91
CA ALA A 11 2.86 -12.55 11.24
C ALA A 11 3.66 -12.10 10.01
N TRP A 12 4.07 -10.83 10.03
CA TRP A 12 4.93 -10.25 9.00
C TRP A 12 6.41 -10.55 9.27
N TRP A 13 7.16 -10.89 8.23
CA TRP A 13 8.59 -11.18 8.29
C TRP A 13 9.33 -10.46 7.17
N GLY A 14 10.62 -10.23 7.34
CA GLY A 14 11.47 -9.67 6.30
C GLY A 14 11.96 -10.80 5.40
N TRP A 15 11.74 -10.71 4.10
CA TRP A 15 12.27 -11.63 3.11
C TRP A 15 13.33 -10.93 2.27
N LEU A 16 14.48 -11.58 2.08
CA LEU A 16 15.53 -11.16 1.17
C LEU A 16 15.90 -12.35 0.26
N GLU A 17 15.98 -12.10 -1.05
CA GLU A 17 16.33 -13.11 -2.06
C GLU A 17 17.49 -12.59 -2.94
N VAL A 18 18.56 -13.38 -3.06
CA VAL A 18 19.79 -13.02 -3.78
C VAL A 18 20.23 -14.17 -4.71
N PRO A 19 20.44 -13.90 -6.03
CA PRO A 19 20.07 -12.67 -6.73
C PRO A 19 18.54 -12.47 -6.74
N PRO A 20 18.07 -11.21 -6.81
CA PRO A 20 16.65 -10.94 -6.89
C PRO A 20 16.06 -11.45 -8.20
N ARG A 21 14.77 -11.78 -8.21
CA ARG A 21 14.04 -12.16 -9.44
C ARG A 21 13.94 -11.01 -10.43
N GLN A 22 13.77 -9.80 -9.90
CA GLN A 22 13.74 -8.56 -10.64
C GLN A 22 14.49 -7.50 -9.83
N ALA A 23 15.30 -6.67 -10.50
CA ALA A 23 16.04 -5.60 -9.86
C ALA A 23 15.09 -4.69 -9.06
N GLY A 24 15.48 -4.32 -7.84
CA GLY A 24 14.66 -3.50 -6.93
C GLY A 24 13.59 -4.27 -6.13
N TRP A 25 13.34 -5.55 -6.41
CA TRP A 25 12.31 -6.37 -5.75
C TRP A 25 12.88 -7.59 -5.01
N GLY A 26 14.14 -7.51 -4.59
CA GLY A 26 14.83 -8.57 -3.85
C GLY A 26 14.44 -8.66 -2.38
N ALA A 27 13.92 -7.58 -1.81
CA ALA A 27 13.49 -7.51 -0.42
C ALA A 27 12.01 -7.14 -0.33
N SER A 28 11.31 -7.77 0.60
CA SER A 28 9.90 -7.49 0.86
C SER A 28 9.53 -7.91 2.29
N PRO A 29 8.69 -7.15 2.99
CA PRO A 29 7.87 -7.73 4.04
C PRO A 29 6.99 -8.83 3.45
N VAL A 30 6.88 -9.96 4.14
CA VAL A 30 6.06 -11.10 3.73
C VAL A 30 5.13 -11.50 4.87
N LEU A 31 3.85 -11.67 4.58
CA LEU A 31 2.90 -12.24 5.54
C LEU A 31 2.98 -13.75 5.43
N LEU A 32 3.52 -14.41 6.44
CA LEU A 32 3.67 -15.87 6.43
C LEU A 32 2.30 -16.51 6.64
N THR A 33 1.87 -17.37 5.72
CA THR A 33 0.56 -18.05 5.77
C THR A 33 0.68 -19.53 6.09
N GLY A 34 1.84 -20.14 5.81
CA GLY A 34 2.08 -21.55 6.07
C GLY A 34 3.55 -21.86 6.33
N ILE A 35 3.79 -22.83 7.22
CA ILE A 35 5.12 -23.36 7.53
C ILE A 35 5.00 -24.87 7.64
N GLN A 36 5.82 -25.60 6.89
CA GLN A 36 5.83 -27.05 6.93
C GLN A 36 7.26 -27.59 6.81
N PRO A 37 7.82 -28.18 7.89
CA PRO A 37 9.03 -28.99 7.78
C PRO A 37 8.77 -30.21 6.90
N LEU A 38 9.64 -30.49 5.92
CA LEU A 38 9.41 -31.59 4.96
C LEU A 38 9.92 -32.96 5.45
N GLY A 39 10.49 -33.05 6.65
CA GLY A 39 10.87 -34.33 7.27
C GLY A 39 11.93 -35.15 6.53
N ASN A 40 12.58 -34.60 5.51
CA ASN A 40 13.45 -35.35 4.60
C ASN A 40 14.93 -35.45 5.05
N GLY A 41 15.21 -35.15 6.33
CA GLY A 41 16.56 -35.17 6.90
C GLY A 41 17.50 -34.06 6.43
N ARG A 42 17.10 -33.23 5.46
CA ARG A 42 17.97 -32.20 4.86
C ARG A 42 17.68 -30.78 5.34
N GLY A 43 16.85 -30.63 6.38
CA GLY A 43 16.50 -29.31 6.93
C GLY A 43 15.58 -28.47 6.02
N ASP A 44 14.81 -29.10 5.15
CA ASP A 44 13.86 -28.40 4.28
C ASP A 44 12.64 -27.87 5.03
N LEU A 45 12.33 -26.62 4.74
CA LEU A 45 11.17 -25.91 5.25
C LEU A 45 10.38 -25.34 4.08
N ARG A 46 9.14 -25.81 3.88
CA ARG A 46 8.19 -25.14 3.01
C ARG A 46 7.63 -23.91 3.72
N LEU A 47 7.66 -22.79 3.03
CA LEU A 47 7.10 -21.52 3.47
C LEU A 47 6.09 -21.06 2.42
N ASP A 48 4.88 -20.78 2.88
CA ASP A 48 3.84 -20.15 2.10
C ASP A 48 3.63 -18.74 2.65
N PHE A 49 3.61 -17.73 1.78
CA PHE A 49 3.49 -16.35 2.20
C PHE A 49 2.92 -15.44 1.11
N ILE A 50 2.41 -14.29 1.54
CA ILE A 50 2.13 -13.15 0.67
C ILE A 50 3.34 -12.24 0.65
N GLN A 51 3.95 -12.10 -0.53
CA GLN A 51 5.00 -11.12 -0.76
C GLN A 51 4.36 -9.78 -1.10
N ALA A 52 4.43 -8.82 -0.17
CA ALA A 52 3.79 -7.53 -0.34
C ALA A 52 4.44 -6.72 -1.46
N LEU A 53 5.75 -6.46 -1.35
CA LEU A 53 6.52 -5.73 -2.36
C LEU A 53 6.87 -6.70 -3.49
N HIS A 54 6.09 -6.64 -4.55
CA HIS A 54 6.26 -7.47 -5.74
C HIS A 54 5.86 -6.66 -6.98
N PRO A 55 6.50 -6.92 -8.14
CA PRO A 55 6.14 -6.25 -9.40
C PRO A 55 4.63 -6.29 -9.65
N VAL A 56 4.07 -5.14 -10.04
CA VAL A 56 2.63 -4.91 -10.31
C VAL A 56 1.77 -4.95 -9.05
N ALA A 57 1.71 -6.09 -8.35
CA ALA A 57 0.89 -6.31 -7.16
C ALA A 57 1.54 -7.33 -6.23
N ALA A 58 1.09 -7.36 -4.98
CA ALA A 58 1.48 -8.39 -4.02
C ALA A 58 1.17 -9.80 -4.58
N ALA A 59 1.97 -10.79 -4.19
CA ALA A 59 1.90 -12.13 -4.78
C ALA A 59 1.93 -13.23 -3.72
N ARG A 60 1.09 -14.26 -3.93
CA ARG A 60 1.22 -15.54 -3.21
C ARG A 60 2.46 -16.28 -3.68
N ARG A 61 3.25 -16.77 -2.73
CA ARG A 61 4.43 -17.59 -2.99
C ARG A 61 4.45 -18.80 -2.09
N SER A 62 4.83 -19.93 -2.68
CA SER A 62 5.21 -21.15 -1.97
C SER A 62 6.64 -21.49 -2.35
N VAL A 63 7.53 -21.61 -1.37
CA VAL A 63 8.95 -21.93 -1.59
C VAL A 63 9.39 -23.03 -0.65
N VAL A 64 10.33 -23.86 -1.11
CA VAL A 64 11.05 -24.81 -0.25
C VAL A 64 12.44 -24.24 0.01
N LEU A 65 12.68 -23.84 1.26
CA LEU A 65 13.96 -23.32 1.73
C LEU A 65 14.76 -24.46 2.36
N ARG A 66 15.91 -24.79 1.77
CA ARG A 66 16.96 -25.59 2.39
C ARG A 66 17.63 -24.74 3.46
N VAL A 67 17.23 -24.88 4.72
CA VAL A 67 17.79 -24.07 5.81
C VAL A 67 19.23 -24.51 6.09
N THR A 68 20.18 -23.58 5.96
CA THR A 68 21.61 -23.80 6.23
C THR A 68 22.10 -23.03 7.45
N HIS A 69 21.36 -21.99 7.87
CA HIS A 69 21.65 -21.21 9.07
C HIS A 69 20.38 -20.93 9.88
N ARG A 70 20.49 -21.04 11.21
CA ARG A 70 19.45 -20.70 12.18
C ARG A 70 20.03 -19.75 13.22
N GLY A 71 19.69 -18.48 13.12
CA GLY A 71 20.06 -17.45 14.07
C GLY A 71 18.91 -17.06 15.00
N PRO A 72 19.18 -16.18 15.97
CA PRO A 72 18.14 -15.63 16.85
C PRO A 72 17.20 -14.63 16.15
N THR A 73 17.63 -14.03 15.05
CA THR A 73 16.87 -12.98 14.32
C THR A 73 16.51 -13.36 12.89
N HIS A 74 17.10 -14.42 12.35
CA HIS A 74 16.87 -14.84 10.96
C HIS A 74 17.17 -16.31 10.74
N LEU A 75 16.53 -16.88 9.71
CA LEU A 75 16.93 -18.13 9.07
C LEU A 75 17.47 -17.81 7.68
N ALA A 76 18.54 -18.48 7.28
CA ALA A 76 19.06 -18.38 5.92
C ALA A 76 19.20 -19.76 5.28
N GLY A 77 19.10 -19.79 3.97
CA GLY A 77 19.12 -21.02 3.22
C GLY A 77 19.18 -20.80 1.72
N THR A 78 19.03 -21.89 0.98
CA THR A 78 18.91 -21.84 -0.47
C THR A 78 17.55 -22.35 -0.91
N LEU A 79 17.03 -21.80 -1.99
CA LEU A 79 15.82 -22.27 -2.65
C LEU A 79 16.10 -22.48 -4.13
N ARG A 80 15.43 -23.46 -4.73
CA ARG A 80 15.38 -23.61 -6.18
C ARG A 80 14.14 -22.90 -6.69
N ALA A 81 14.33 -21.93 -7.56
CA ALA A 81 13.24 -21.18 -8.14
C ALA A 81 12.68 -21.86 -9.40
N ALA A 82 11.56 -21.34 -9.90
CA ALA A 82 10.84 -21.88 -11.05
C ALA A 82 11.66 -21.81 -12.36
N ASP A 83 12.56 -20.83 -12.47
CA ASP A 83 13.51 -20.69 -13.56
C ASP A 83 14.71 -21.66 -13.47
N GLY A 84 14.70 -22.57 -12.50
CA GLY A 84 15.76 -23.56 -12.27
C GLY A 84 16.97 -23.02 -11.50
N MET A 85 17.09 -21.70 -11.33
CA MET A 85 18.19 -21.07 -10.59
C MET A 85 18.10 -21.38 -9.10
N VAL A 86 19.27 -21.59 -8.49
CA VAL A 86 19.40 -21.65 -7.04
C VAL A 86 19.67 -20.25 -6.52
N ARG A 87 18.88 -19.82 -5.54
CA ARG A 87 19.00 -18.52 -4.90
C ARG A 87 19.25 -18.69 -3.42
N SER A 88 20.01 -17.78 -2.83
CA SER A 88 20.09 -17.62 -1.39
C SER A 88 18.90 -16.80 -0.91
N ALA A 89 18.30 -17.20 0.21
CA ALA A 89 17.22 -16.45 0.81
C ALA A 89 17.37 -16.35 2.33
N VAL A 90 16.89 -15.24 2.87
CA VAL A 90 16.86 -14.96 4.29
C VAL A 90 15.44 -14.58 4.68
N ILE A 91 14.91 -15.24 5.71
CA ILE A 91 13.70 -14.79 6.42
C ILE A 91 14.14 -14.27 7.79
N ALA A 92 13.81 -13.02 8.10
CA ALA A 92 14.29 -12.30 9.28
C ALA A 92 13.16 -11.54 9.98
N VAL A 93 13.39 -11.10 11.21
CA VAL A 93 12.50 -10.14 11.87
C VAL A 93 12.39 -8.87 11.02
N ALA A 94 11.17 -8.47 10.66
CA ALA A 94 10.89 -7.22 9.94
C ALA A 94 10.75 -6.04 10.91
N ASP A 95 11.81 -5.70 11.63
CA ASP A 95 11.82 -4.51 12.47
C ASP A 95 12.04 -3.22 11.64
N TYR A 96 11.99 -2.06 12.31
CA TYR A 96 12.18 -0.77 11.65
C TYR A 96 13.58 -0.59 11.05
N GLY A 97 14.61 -1.20 11.64
CA GLY A 97 15.96 -1.20 11.08
C GLY A 97 16.03 -2.00 9.78
N TRP A 98 15.40 -3.18 9.76
CA TRP A 98 15.29 -4.01 8.57
C TRP A 98 14.53 -3.30 7.45
N LEU A 99 13.37 -2.69 7.78
CA LEU A 99 12.57 -1.94 6.80
C LEU A 99 13.34 -0.76 6.21
N ALA A 100 14.02 0.02 7.05
CA ALA A 100 14.83 1.16 6.59
C ALA A 100 16.00 0.72 5.70
N ALA A 101 16.66 -0.40 6.04
CA ALA A 101 17.83 -0.89 5.30
C ALA A 101 17.47 -1.57 3.97
N PHE A 102 16.44 -2.42 3.96
CA PHE A 102 16.13 -3.28 2.82
C PHE A 102 14.91 -2.85 2.02
N CYS A 103 14.04 -2.00 2.59
CA CYS A 103 12.85 -1.47 1.93
C CYS A 103 12.80 0.08 1.98
N PRO A 104 13.87 0.81 1.61
CA PRO A 104 13.99 2.25 1.88
C PRO A 104 12.92 3.09 1.20
N ALA A 105 12.48 2.73 -0.01
CA ALA A 105 11.39 3.43 -0.69
C ALA A 105 10.07 3.29 0.07
N PHE A 106 9.75 2.09 0.55
CA PHE A 106 8.57 1.84 1.38
C PHE A 106 8.68 2.57 2.71
N TRP A 107 9.81 2.45 3.41
CA TRP A 107 10.06 3.13 4.68
C TRP A 107 9.87 4.65 4.57
N LYS A 108 10.37 5.26 3.48
CA LYS A 108 10.22 6.69 3.21
C LYS A 108 8.76 7.09 2.95
N ARG A 109 7.99 6.27 2.22
CA ARG A 109 6.60 6.59 1.86
C ARG A 109 5.58 6.19 2.93
N ARG A 110 5.92 5.29 3.84
CA ARG A 110 5.02 4.80 4.89
C ARG A 110 5.78 4.64 6.20
N PRO A 111 6.36 5.72 6.77
CA PRO A 111 6.93 5.64 8.10
C PRO A 111 5.84 5.38 9.15
N PRO A 112 6.16 4.78 10.30
CA PRO A 112 5.22 4.66 11.40
C PRO A 112 4.85 6.05 11.94
N THR A 113 3.56 6.32 12.10
CA THR A 113 3.09 7.53 12.79
C THR A 113 3.33 7.37 14.29
N MET A 114 4.15 8.24 14.85
CA MET A 114 4.41 8.28 16.29
C MET A 114 3.33 9.14 16.97
N PRO A 115 2.73 8.67 18.08
CA PRO A 115 1.82 9.51 18.84
C PRO A 115 2.55 10.78 19.35
N SER A 116 1.92 11.93 19.20
CA SER A 116 2.41 13.20 19.75
C SER A 116 2.02 13.42 21.21
N LEU A 117 1.07 12.63 21.73
CA LEU A 117 0.58 12.74 23.10
C LEU A 117 1.63 12.30 24.12
N LEU A 118 1.80 13.12 25.16
CA LEU A 118 2.62 12.81 26.32
C LEU A 118 1.71 12.45 27.51
N ILE A 119 2.06 11.38 28.23
CA ILE A 119 1.46 11.04 29.54
C ILE A 119 2.55 11.22 30.60
N ASP A 120 2.31 12.11 31.56
CA ASP A 120 3.29 12.49 32.59
C ASP A 120 4.65 12.90 32.00
N GLY A 121 4.63 13.65 30.90
CA GLY A 121 5.83 14.11 30.18
C GLY A 121 6.55 13.04 29.36
N LYS A 122 6.05 11.80 29.30
CA LYS A 122 6.62 10.71 28.50
C LYS A 122 5.80 10.48 27.23
N PRO A 123 6.44 10.33 26.07
CA PRO A 123 5.71 10.02 24.85
C PRO A 123 5.07 8.64 24.95
N LEU A 124 3.87 8.50 24.39
CA LEU A 124 3.29 7.18 24.19
C LEU A 124 4.21 6.34 23.30
N PRO A 125 4.32 5.02 23.55
CA PRO A 125 5.04 4.14 22.65
C PRO A 125 4.38 4.16 21.27
N GLY A 126 5.21 4.22 20.23
CA GLY A 126 4.74 4.06 18.85
C GLY A 126 4.22 2.64 18.59
N PRO A 127 3.61 2.41 17.41
CA PRO A 127 3.21 1.07 17.01
C PRO A 127 4.44 0.14 16.99
N SER A 128 4.24 -1.15 17.28
CA SER A 128 5.27 -2.15 17.01
C SER A 128 5.45 -2.33 15.49
N PRO A 129 6.61 -2.84 15.02
CA PRO A 129 6.78 -3.11 13.59
C PRO A 129 5.70 -4.02 12.99
N GLN A 130 5.23 -5.02 13.75
CA GLN A 130 4.11 -5.87 13.34
C GLN A 130 2.81 -5.07 13.19
N ALA A 131 2.45 -4.25 14.18
CA ALA A 131 1.25 -3.44 14.13
C ALA A 131 1.29 -2.43 12.97
N HIS A 132 2.46 -1.84 12.72
CA HIS A 132 2.67 -0.95 11.59
C HIS A 132 2.49 -1.67 10.24
N LEU A 133 3.10 -2.84 10.05
CA LEU A 133 2.94 -3.63 8.81
C LEU A 133 1.51 -4.13 8.64
N VAL A 134 0.82 -4.51 9.72
CA VAL A 134 -0.61 -4.86 9.69
C VAL A 134 -1.45 -3.68 9.19
N ALA A 135 -1.22 -2.48 9.72
CA ALA A 135 -1.96 -1.28 9.34
C ALA A 135 -1.71 -0.87 7.87
N VAL A 136 -0.45 -0.97 7.41
CA VAL A 136 -0.07 -0.47 6.07
C VAL A 136 -0.20 -1.52 4.98
N LEU A 137 0.10 -2.78 5.26
CA LEU A 137 0.17 -3.85 4.27
C LEU A 137 -1.02 -4.81 4.35
N GLY A 138 -1.66 -4.97 5.52
CA GLY A 138 -2.79 -5.87 5.71
C GLY A 138 -2.63 -6.82 6.89
N ARG A 139 -3.75 -7.22 7.48
CA ARG A 139 -3.82 -8.08 8.67
C ARG A 139 -3.89 -9.57 8.34
N ASP A 140 -4.31 -9.89 7.12
CA ASP A 140 -4.62 -11.24 6.66
C ASP A 140 -4.26 -11.39 5.18
N GLU A 141 -4.43 -12.59 4.65
CA GLU A 141 -4.06 -12.92 3.28
C GLU A 141 -4.80 -12.07 2.24
N GLU A 142 -6.08 -11.80 2.47
CA GLU A 142 -6.92 -11.04 1.54
C GLU A 142 -6.46 -9.58 1.45
N THR A 143 -6.35 -8.92 2.60
CA THR A 143 -5.92 -7.53 2.69
C THR A 143 -4.45 -7.35 2.26
N ALA A 144 -3.57 -8.30 2.61
CA ALA A 144 -2.17 -8.30 2.19
C ALA A 144 -2.00 -8.44 0.68
N LEU A 145 -2.86 -9.23 0.04
CA LEU A 145 -2.76 -9.48 -1.39
C LEU A 145 -3.40 -8.37 -2.23
N ARG A 146 -4.59 -7.92 -1.85
CA ARG A 146 -5.42 -7.05 -2.70
C ARG A 146 -5.31 -5.58 -2.34
N GLY A 147 -4.93 -5.25 -1.11
CA GLY A 147 -5.09 -3.88 -0.60
C GLY A 147 -6.56 -3.48 -0.52
N ALA A 148 -6.89 -2.26 -0.93
CA ALA A 148 -8.27 -1.78 -1.02
C ALA A 148 -8.99 -2.40 -2.22
N HIS A 149 -10.25 -2.82 -2.05
CA HIS A 149 -11.08 -3.41 -3.11
C HIS A 149 -12.56 -3.18 -2.80
N ALA A 150 -13.44 -3.28 -3.81
CA ALA A 150 -14.86 -2.93 -3.70
C ALA A 150 -15.57 -3.43 -2.42
N GLY A 151 -15.33 -4.68 -2.00
CA GLY A 151 -15.92 -5.27 -0.79
C GLY A 151 -15.60 -4.55 0.54
N HIS A 152 -14.61 -3.65 0.57
CA HIS A 152 -14.22 -2.91 1.78
C HIS A 152 -15.05 -1.66 2.07
N LEU A 153 -15.80 -1.14 1.09
CA LEU A 153 -16.63 0.07 1.28
C LEU A 153 -17.99 -0.24 1.94
N GLY A 154 -18.39 -1.51 1.99
CA GLY A 154 -19.70 -1.93 2.49
C GLY A 154 -20.83 -1.68 1.49
N GLY A 155 -22.07 -1.46 1.98
CA GLY A 155 -23.27 -1.34 1.15
C GLY A 155 -23.52 0.04 0.51
N HIS A 156 -22.68 1.04 0.80
CA HIS A 156 -22.81 2.39 0.27
C HIS A 156 -21.97 2.52 -1.00
N VAL A 157 -22.43 1.92 -2.11
CA VAL A 157 -21.75 2.01 -3.40
C VAL A 157 -22.70 2.65 -4.41
N HIS A 158 -22.49 3.93 -4.71
CA HIS A 158 -23.24 4.62 -5.74
C HIS A 158 -22.52 4.54 -7.10
N PRO A 159 -23.23 4.32 -8.22
CA PRO A 159 -22.61 4.39 -9.54
C PRO A 159 -22.15 5.82 -9.85
N MET A 160 -21.36 5.99 -10.92
CA MET A 160 -21.18 7.32 -11.50
C MET A 160 -22.55 7.86 -11.94
N PRO A 161 -22.94 9.10 -11.58
CA PRO A 161 -24.21 9.67 -12.04
C PRO A 161 -24.19 9.95 -13.56
N ASP A 162 -25.35 10.26 -14.13
CA ASP A 162 -25.44 10.65 -15.56
C ASP A 162 -24.75 11.99 -15.84
N ARG A 163 -24.81 12.92 -14.89
CA ARG A 163 -24.15 14.23 -14.99
C ARG A 163 -22.65 14.06 -14.72
N THR A 164 -21.86 14.12 -15.78
CA THR A 164 -20.40 13.97 -15.72
C THR A 164 -19.68 14.97 -16.61
N SER A 165 -18.37 15.12 -16.38
CA SER A 165 -17.43 15.70 -17.34
C SER A 165 -16.26 14.74 -17.55
N THR A 166 -15.41 15.01 -18.53
CA THR A 166 -14.21 14.22 -18.82
C THR A 166 -12.99 15.08 -19.04
N PHE A 167 -11.85 14.67 -18.49
CA PHE A 167 -10.54 15.28 -18.76
C PHE A 167 -9.43 14.21 -18.81
N ARG A 168 -8.19 14.61 -19.13
CA ARG A 168 -7.05 13.68 -19.24
C ARG A 168 -5.94 14.00 -18.23
N LEU A 169 -5.37 12.96 -17.63
CA LEU A 169 -4.14 13.05 -16.83
C LEU A 169 -2.89 12.76 -17.65
N ASP A 170 -2.87 11.62 -18.34
CA ASP A 170 -1.75 11.11 -19.15
C ASP A 170 -0.41 11.02 -18.41
N VAL A 171 -0.44 10.45 -17.20
CA VAL A 171 0.75 10.30 -16.34
C VAL A 171 1.11 8.83 -16.19
N THR A 172 2.40 8.51 -16.35
CA THR A 172 2.95 7.17 -16.11
C THR A 172 3.86 7.19 -14.89
N PHE A 173 3.66 6.25 -13.97
CA PHE A 173 4.36 6.19 -12.70
C PHE A 173 5.55 5.21 -12.73
N GLY A 174 6.50 5.39 -11.81
CA GLY A 174 7.57 4.42 -11.57
C GLY A 174 7.02 3.08 -11.04
N PRO A 175 7.80 1.98 -11.08
CA PRO A 175 7.30 0.67 -10.66
C PRO A 175 6.78 0.64 -9.21
N PHE A 176 7.52 1.25 -8.28
CA PHE A 176 7.13 1.29 -6.87
C PHE A 176 5.88 2.15 -6.62
N GLU A 177 5.78 3.29 -7.30
CA GLU A 177 4.61 4.18 -7.24
C GLU A 177 3.38 3.51 -7.85
N SER A 178 3.56 2.81 -8.97
CA SER A 178 2.51 2.03 -9.64
C SER A 178 1.95 0.96 -8.71
N TRP A 179 2.81 0.24 -8.00
CA TRP A 179 2.41 -0.73 -6.98
C TRP A 179 1.66 -0.07 -5.81
N LEU A 180 2.10 1.10 -5.33
CA LEU A 180 1.39 1.84 -4.28
C LEU A 180 -0.02 2.27 -4.73
N ILE A 181 -0.14 2.83 -5.93
CA ILE A 181 -1.43 3.25 -6.51
C ILE A 181 -2.36 2.05 -6.65
N ALA A 182 -1.85 0.93 -7.15
CA ALA A 182 -2.65 -0.28 -7.37
C ALA A 182 -3.18 -0.90 -6.08
N ARG A 183 -2.46 -0.78 -4.96
CA ARG A 183 -2.98 -1.21 -3.64
C ARG A 183 -4.12 -0.33 -3.11
N GLY A 184 -4.30 0.86 -3.67
CA GLY A 184 -5.36 1.77 -3.27
C GLY A 184 -5.22 2.29 -1.83
N PHE A 185 -6.32 2.78 -1.29
CA PHE A 185 -6.42 3.35 0.04
C PHE A 185 -7.76 3.01 0.66
N ARG A 186 -7.71 2.44 1.88
CA ARG A 186 -8.89 2.13 2.69
C ARG A 186 -8.88 3.03 3.93
N PRO A 187 -9.95 3.80 4.16
CA PRO A 187 -10.09 4.61 5.36
C PRO A 187 -10.35 3.70 6.57
N THR A 188 -9.80 4.11 7.70
CA THR A 188 -9.88 3.51 9.03
C THR A 188 -10.58 4.43 10.03
N GLU A 189 -10.67 5.73 9.75
CA GLU A 189 -11.36 6.73 10.54
C GLU A 189 -12.19 7.71 9.68
N MET A 190 -13.03 8.53 10.32
CA MET A 190 -14.00 9.39 9.62
C MET A 190 -13.35 10.60 8.91
N GLU A 191 -12.16 10.97 9.34
CA GLU A 191 -11.34 12.05 8.79
C GLU A 191 -10.63 11.62 7.50
N GLU A 192 -10.55 10.32 7.23
CA GLU A 192 -10.05 9.75 5.98
C GLU A 192 -11.19 9.72 4.96
N LYS A 193 -11.31 10.82 4.21
CA LYS A 193 -12.48 11.12 3.39
C LYS A 193 -12.62 10.31 2.09
N TRP A 194 -11.61 9.52 1.74
CA TRP A 194 -11.52 8.81 0.48
C TRP A 194 -11.41 7.32 0.68
N PHE A 195 -12.08 6.58 -0.19
CA PHE A 195 -11.84 5.17 -0.45
C PHE A 195 -11.43 5.04 -1.91
N ILE A 196 -10.23 4.51 -2.14
CA ILE A 196 -9.63 4.46 -3.48
C ILE A 196 -9.21 3.04 -3.77
N HIS A 197 -9.60 2.48 -4.91
CA HIS A 197 -9.15 1.15 -5.30
C HIS A 197 -9.07 1.02 -6.81
N LEU A 198 -8.19 0.13 -7.26
CA LEU A 198 -8.12 -0.29 -8.64
C LEU A 198 -9.09 -1.46 -8.85
N ASP A 199 -10.01 -1.32 -9.79
CA ASP A 199 -10.93 -2.38 -10.23
C ASP A 199 -10.75 -2.58 -11.74
N GLY A 200 -10.12 -3.70 -12.11
CA GLY A 200 -9.71 -3.96 -13.49
C GLY A 200 -8.79 -2.86 -14.03
N ASP A 201 -9.27 -2.11 -15.01
CA ASP A 201 -8.59 -1.00 -15.69
C ASP A 201 -9.08 0.38 -15.23
N ARG A 202 -9.76 0.46 -14.08
CA ARG A 202 -10.29 1.71 -13.52
C ARG A 202 -9.81 1.94 -12.09
N LEU A 203 -9.20 3.10 -11.83
CA LEU A 203 -8.86 3.57 -10.49
C LEU A 203 -9.99 4.47 -9.99
N LEU A 204 -10.75 3.97 -9.01
CA LEU A 204 -12.00 4.58 -8.56
C LEU A 204 -11.79 5.35 -7.26
N PHE A 205 -12.14 6.64 -7.24
CA PHE A 205 -12.07 7.51 -6.07
C PHE A 205 -13.49 7.77 -5.54
N ARG A 206 -13.77 7.22 -4.36
CA ARG A 206 -15.07 7.34 -3.70
C ARG A 206 -14.94 8.13 -2.42
N ARG A 207 -16.01 8.85 -2.07
CA ARG A 207 -16.14 9.40 -0.72
C ARG A 207 -16.37 8.26 0.25
N SER A 208 -15.55 8.17 1.29
CA SER A 208 -15.54 7.03 2.23
C SER A 208 -16.87 6.83 2.97
N TRP A 209 -17.57 7.92 3.27
CA TRP A 209 -18.81 7.88 4.05
C TRP A 209 -20.07 7.71 3.20
N THR A 210 -20.18 8.45 2.10
CA THR A 210 -21.39 8.40 1.26
C THR A 210 -21.31 7.35 0.17
N GLY A 211 -20.11 6.93 -0.23
CA GLY A 211 -19.95 5.98 -1.34
C GLY A 211 -19.96 6.60 -2.73
N ASN A 212 -20.21 7.90 -2.83
CA ASN A 212 -20.28 8.64 -4.09
C ASN A 212 -18.98 8.47 -4.87
N LEU A 213 -19.08 8.02 -6.11
CA LEU A 213 -17.96 7.97 -7.04
C LEU A 213 -17.70 9.38 -7.57
N ILE A 214 -16.53 9.93 -7.28
CA ILE A 214 -16.15 11.30 -7.69
C ILE A 214 -15.26 11.28 -8.92
N TYR A 215 -14.23 10.45 -8.91
CA TYR A 215 -13.34 10.26 -10.05
C TYR A 215 -13.29 8.80 -10.44
N ASP A 216 -13.44 8.54 -11.73
CA ASP A 216 -13.21 7.26 -12.36
C ASP A 216 -12.11 7.41 -13.41
N VAL A 217 -10.95 6.82 -13.14
CA VAL A 217 -9.72 7.07 -13.88
C VAL A 217 -9.30 5.83 -14.65
N ALA A 218 -9.22 5.92 -15.97
CA ALA A 218 -8.66 4.86 -16.80
C ALA A 218 -7.20 4.57 -16.39
N ALA A 219 -6.89 3.29 -16.17
CA ALA A 219 -5.63 2.82 -15.66
C ALA A 219 -5.12 1.65 -16.52
N ARG A 220 -3.91 1.78 -17.06
CA ARG A 220 -3.32 0.76 -17.95
C ARG A 220 -1.91 0.40 -17.51
N TRP A 221 -1.68 -0.90 -17.33
CA TRP A 221 -0.35 -1.44 -17.06
C TRP A 221 0.49 -1.54 -18.34
N GLN A 222 1.76 -1.18 -18.22
CA GLN A 222 2.81 -1.35 -19.22
C GLN A 222 4.02 -1.97 -18.53
N GLY A 223 4.07 -3.31 -18.50
CA GLY A 223 4.99 -4.02 -17.61
C GLY A 223 4.66 -3.76 -16.15
N ASP A 224 5.62 -3.26 -15.38
CA ASP A 224 5.47 -2.91 -13.96
C ASP A 224 5.11 -1.43 -13.72
N ARG A 225 4.76 -0.69 -14.78
CA ARG A 225 4.39 0.73 -14.71
C ARG A 225 2.91 0.92 -15.01
N LEU A 226 2.26 1.77 -14.23
CA LEU A 226 0.85 2.13 -14.39
C LEU A 226 0.74 3.51 -15.05
N THR A 227 -0.07 3.59 -16.10
CA THR A 227 -0.44 4.85 -16.75
C THR A 227 -1.88 5.20 -16.41
N LEU A 228 -2.11 6.41 -15.90
CA LEU A 228 -3.44 6.98 -15.67
C LEU A 228 -3.80 7.93 -16.81
N GLY A 229 -4.95 7.69 -17.45
CA GLY A 229 -5.36 8.33 -18.70
C GLY A 229 -6.58 9.24 -18.55
N GLU A 230 -7.65 8.89 -19.27
CA GLU A 230 -8.94 9.58 -19.23
C GLU A 230 -9.58 9.47 -17.84
N VAL A 231 -10.21 10.56 -17.41
CA VAL A 231 -10.93 10.68 -16.14
C VAL A 231 -12.36 11.07 -16.43
N THR A 232 -13.31 10.31 -15.90
CA THR A 232 -14.72 10.71 -15.78
C THR A 232 -14.94 11.27 -14.39
N VAL A 233 -15.49 12.48 -14.30
CA VAL A 233 -15.73 13.19 -13.02
C VAL A 233 -17.21 13.43 -12.80
N ASN A 234 -17.65 13.26 -11.55
CA ASN A 234 -19.00 13.51 -11.09
C ASN A 234 -19.36 15.01 -11.19
N ARG A 235 -20.55 15.31 -11.75
CA ARG A 235 -21.11 16.66 -11.88
C ARG A 235 -22.54 16.77 -11.32
N ASP A 236 -22.92 15.82 -10.47
CA ASP A 236 -24.14 15.91 -9.68
C ASP A 236 -23.89 16.86 -8.48
N PRO A 237 -24.52 18.05 -8.45
CA PRO A 237 -24.29 19.04 -7.40
C PRO A 237 -24.74 18.58 -6.00
N GLU A 238 -25.60 17.56 -5.90
CA GLU A 238 -25.99 16.97 -4.62
C GLU A 238 -24.87 16.08 -4.05
N GLN A 239 -24.02 15.53 -4.92
CA GLN A 239 -22.93 14.63 -4.55
C GLN A 239 -21.56 15.33 -4.51
N TYR A 240 -21.33 16.29 -5.41
CA TYR A 240 -20.03 16.94 -5.60
C TYR A 240 -20.18 18.40 -6.07
N LYS A 241 -19.65 19.34 -5.28
CA LYS A 241 -19.85 20.78 -5.51
C LYS A 241 -18.88 21.43 -6.49
N GLN A 242 -17.70 20.84 -6.69
CA GLN A 242 -16.71 21.38 -7.63
C GLN A 242 -17.16 21.10 -9.06
N ASN A 243 -17.02 22.09 -9.95
CA ASN A 243 -17.53 22.05 -11.32
C ASN A 243 -16.50 22.53 -12.37
N ASP A 244 -15.27 22.85 -11.97
CA ASP A 244 -14.16 23.19 -12.86
C ASP A 244 -13.22 21.97 -13.06
N ASP A 245 -13.14 21.50 -14.31
CA ASP A 245 -12.28 20.40 -14.72
C ASP A 245 -10.78 20.68 -14.46
N ALA A 246 -10.35 21.93 -14.60
CA ALA A 246 -8.95 22.30 -14.34
C ALA A 246 -8.61 22.18 -12.86
N GLN A 247 -9.54 22.60 -11.99
CA GLN A 247 -9.42 22.45 -10.55
C GLN A 247 -9.48 20.99 -10.12
N ASP A 248 -10.40 20.21 -10.70
CA ASP A 248 -10.49 18.77 -10.46
C ASP A 248 -9.22 18.00 -10.83
N ARG A 249 -8.61 18.35 -11.96
CA ARG A 249 -7.32 17.78 -12.35
C ARG A 249 -6.26 18.01 -11.28
N ARG A 250 -6.19 19.22 -10.71
CA ARG A 250 -5.24 19.55 -9.64
C ARG A 250 -5.56 18.77 -8.36
N ILE A 251 -6.82 18.70 -7.96
CA ILE A 251 -7.27 17.95 -6.78
C ILE A 251 -6.94 16.47 -6.93
N LEU A 252 -7.25 15.85 -8.08
CA LEU A 252 -6.98 14.43 -8.32
C LEU A 252 -5.48 14.12 -8.25
N VAL A 253 -4.63 14.96 -8.85
CA VAL A 253 -3.17 14.82 -8.72
C VAL A 253 -2.73 14.94 -7.25
N PHE A 254 -3.28 15.89 -6.51
CA PHE A 254 -3.03 16.00 -5.07
C PHE A 254 -3.44 14.73 -4.32
N LEU A 255 -4.62 14.16 -4.57
CA LEU A 255 -5.09 12.94 -3.91
C LEU A 255 -4.17 11.74 -4.21
N ILE A 256 -3.74 11.58 -5.47
CA ILE A 256 -2.78 10.53 -5.85
C ILE A 256 -1.48 10.71 -5.05
N ARG A 257 -0.93 11.92 -5.00
CA ARG A 257 0.35 12.18 -4.33
C ARG A 257 0.26 12.07 -2.80
N ALA A 258 -0.72 12.74 -2.19
CA ALA A 258 -0.90 12.80 -0.75
C ALA A 258 -1.38 11.46 -0.15
N ILE A 259 -2.34 10.80 -0.80
CA ILE A 259 -2.99 9.60 -0.22
C ILE A 259 -2.32 8.32 -0.73
N LEU A 260 -2.28 8.12 -2.05
CA LEU A 260 -1.76 6.87 -2.62
C LEU A 260 -0.24 6.80 -2.54
N LEU A 261 0.47 7.89 -2.80
CA LEU A 261 1.93 7.91 -2.78
C LEU A 261 2.53 8.37 -1.44
N ALA A 262 1.71 8.94 -0.54
CA ALA A 262 2.11 9.64 0.69
C ALA A 262 3.36 10.52 0.51
N GLU A 263 3.29 11.38 -0.49
CA GLU A 263 4.21 12.48 -0.67
C GLU A 263 3.74 13.69 0.11
N PRO A 264 4.67 14.53 0.59
CA PRO A 264 4.34 15.91 0.90
C PRO A 264 3.74 16.55 -0.36
N ALA A 265 2.47 16.94 -0.28
CA ALA A 265 1.75 17.59 -1.37
C ALA A 265 0.97 18.78 -0.81
N SER A 266 1.00 19.89 -1.54
CA SER A 266 0.23 21.08 -1.18
C SER A 266 -1.18 20.99 -1.77
N PHE A 267 -2.19 21.30 -0.97
CA PHE A 267 -3.56 21.34 -1.45
C PHE A 267 -3.72 22.43 -2.52
N PRO A 268 -4.33 22.14 -3.69
CA PRO A 268 -4.43 23.08 -4.78
C PRO A 268 -5.61 24.04 -4.56
N THR A 269 -5.37 25.18 -3.94
CA THR A 269 -6.39 26.22 -3.76
C THR A 269 -6.70 26.94 -5.09
N GLU A 270 -7.90 27.49 -5.18
CA GLU A 270 -8.27 28.40 -6.27
C GLU A 270 -7.60 29.77 -6.08
N GLN A 271 -7.27 30.45 -7.19
CA GLN A 271 -6.61 31.76 -7.12
C GLN A 271 -7.52 32.80 -6.46
N GLY A 272 -6.97 33.58 -5.53
CA GLY A 272 -7.72 34.63 -4.83
C GLY A 272 -8.65 34.13 -3.72
N MET A 273 -8.70 32.82 -3.45
CA MET A 273 -9.49 32.26 -2.35
C MET A 273 -8.92 32.73 -0.99
N PRO A 274 -9.76 33.26 -0.07
CA PRO A 274 -9.35 33.58 1.28
C PRO A 274 -8.77 32.36 2.02
N ALA A 275 -7.81 32.59 2.91
CA ALA A 275 -7.09 31.50 3.59
C ALA A 275 -8.02 30.61 4.45
N GLU A 276 -9.05 31.20 5.06
CA GLU A 276 -10.04 30.48 5.86
C GLU A 276 -10.90 29.55 4.99
N ASP A 277 -11.43 30.06 3.87
CA ASP A 277 -12.21 29.27 2.91
C ASP A 277 -11.37 28.16 2.29
N ALA A 278 -10.11 28.44 1.97
CA ALA A 278 -9.15 27.45 1.50
C ALA A 278 -8.93 26.33 2.51
N ALA A 279 -8.81 26.65 3.80
CA ALA A 279 -8.65 25.65 4.86
C ALA A 279 -9.91 24.77 5.01
N ILE A 280 -11.11 25.39 4.95
CA ILE A 280 -12.39 24.67 4.99
C ILE A 280 -12.54 23.74 3.78
N GLN A 281 -12.23 24.23 2.58
CA GLN A 281 -12.28 23.42 1.35
C GLN A 281 -11.29 22.25 1.43
N ALA A 282 -10.06 22.52 1.87
CA ALA A 282 -9.03 21.52 1.99
C ALA A 282 -9.40 20.44 3.01
N TRP A 283 -9.94 20.81 4.18
CA TRP A 283 -10.44 19.85 5.17
C TRP A 283 -11.62 19.01 4.64
N SER A 284 -12.56 19.64 3.94
CA SER A 284 -13.71 18.94 3.34
C SER A 284 -13.28 17.89 2.31
N ILE A 285 -12.29 18.23 1.47
CA ILE A 285 -11.80 17.35 0.41
C ILE A 285 -10.81 16.32 0.96
N ALA A 286 -9.72 16.76 1.58
CA ALA A 286 -8.57 15.93 1.94
C ALA A 286 -8.68 15.32 3.36
N GLY A 287 -9.39 15.99 4.28
CA GLY A 287 -9.44 15.59 5.69
C GLY A 287 -8.05 15.43 6.29
N LYS A 288 -7.77 14.26 6.90
CA LYS A 288 -6.47 14.00 7.53
C LYS A 288 -5.31 13.88 6.54
N ALA A 289 -5.57 13.68 5.25
CA ALA A 289 -4.51 13.64 4.23
C ALA A 289 -3.73 14.97 4.07
N MET A 290 -4.11 16.03 4.80
CA MET A 290 -3.35 17.27 4.93
C MET A 290 -2.17 17.20 5.91
N PHE A 291 -2.10 16.18 6.77
CA PHE A 291 -1.18 16.10 7.92
C PHE A 291 -0.30 14.85 7.90
#